data_AF-A0A960JP34-F1
#
_entry.id   AF-A0A960JP34-F1
#
_cell.length_a   1.000
_cell.length_b   1.000
_cell.length_c   1.000
_cell.angle_alpha   90.00
_cell.angle_beta   90.00
_cell.angle_gamma   90.00
#
_symmetry.space_group_name_H-M   'P 1'
#
loop_
_entity.id
_entity.type
_entity.pdbx_description
1 polymer ?
#
loop_
_entity_poly.entity_id
_entity_poly.type
_entity_poly.pdbx_seq_one_letter_code
_entity_poly.pdbx_strand_id
1 'polypeptide(L)'
;MVEIRAATPADLPAIGRALAAAFADDPVWAYMTSPRANWRARAAAWFEADARAQLRGHGEVLVDDSVRGAAIWSPPGRWKGTLGEA
;
A
#
# COMPACT_ATOMS: atom_id res chain seq x y z
N MET A 1 -14.50 -0.75 19.67
CA MET A 1 -13.13 -0.20 19.70
C MET A 1 -12.47 -0.59 18.39
N VAL A 2 -11.58 0.22 17.83
CA VAL A 2 -10.89 -0.17 16.59
C VAL A 2 -9.70 -1.03 17.01
N GLU A 3 -9.73 -2.31 16.64
CA GLU A 3 -8.61 -3.22 16.86
C GLU A 3 -7.66 -3.18 15.67
N ILE A 4 -6.36 -3.08 15.95
CA ILE A 4 -5.30 -3.08 14.94
C ILE A 4 -4.63 -4.44 14.94
N ARG A 5 -4.42 -5.00 13.75
CA ARG A 5 -3.76 -6.30 13.56
C ARG A 5 -2.80 -6.27 12.39
N ALA A 6 -1.88 -7.24 12.36
CA ALA A 6 -1.12 -7.54 11.16
C ALA A 6 -2.06 -7.92 10.00
N ALA A 7 -1.77 -7.38 8.83
CA ALA A 7 -2.43 -7.74 7.59
C ALA A 7 -2.01 -9.13 7.13
N THR A 8 -2.90 -9.79 6.42
CA THR A 8 -2.69 -11.05 5.74
C THR A 8 -2.77 -10.84 4.22
N PRO A 9 -2.32 -11.80 3.41
CA PRO A 9 -2.50 -11.72 1.96
C PRO A 9 -3.96 -11.57 1.51
N ALA A 10 -4.94 -11.99 2.31
CA ALA A 10 -6.36 -11.84 2.00
C ALA A 10 -6.85 -10.38 2.10
N ASP A 11 -6.15 -9.54 2.88
CA ASP A 11 -6.51 -8.14 3.09
C ASP A 11 -6.07 -7.23 1.93
N LEU A 12 -5.15 -7.70 1.10
CA LEU A 12 -4.46 -6.93 0.05
C LEU A 12 -5.41 -6.15 -0.89
N PRO A 13 -6.49 -6.75 -1.45
CA PRO A 13 -7.41 -5.99 -2.29
C PRO A 13 -8.14 -4.88 -1.53
N ALA A 14 -8.46 -5.08 -0.25
CA ALA A 14 -9.13 -4.08 0.57
C ALA A 14 -8.16 -2.94 0.97
N ILE A 15 -6.92 -3.28 1.33
CA ILE A 15 -5.84 -2.31 1.56
C ILE A 15 -5.65 -1.40 0.34
N GLY A 16 -5.56 -1.99 -0.86
CA GLY A 16 -5.43 -1.24 -2.10
C GLY A 16 -6.53 -0.20 -2.28
N ARG A 17 -7.79 -0.60 -2.09
CA ARG A 17 -8.95 0.31 -2.18
C ARG A 17 -8.94 1.39 -1.10
N ALA A 18 -8.66 1.03 0.15
CA ALA A 18 -8.66 1.96 1.27
C ALA A 18 -7.60 3.07 1.08
N LEU A 19 -6.36 2.68 0.74
CA LEU A 19 -5.29 3.64 0.51
C LEU A 19 -5.50 4.46 -0.76
N ALA A 20 -6.01 3.87 -1.84
CA ALA A 20 -6.36 4.62 -3.04
C ALA A 20 -7.42 5.71 -2.78
N ALA A 21 -8.40 5.42 -1.92
CA ALA A 21 -9.39 6.41 -1.51
C ALA A 21 -8.77 7.49 -0.62
N ALA A 22 -7.93 7.10 0.35
CA ALA A 22 -7.26 8.04 1.27
C ALA A 22 -6.35 9.04 0.55
N PHE A 23 -5.70 8.61 -0.53
CA PHE A 23 -4.74 9.40 -1.30
C PHE A 23 -5.27 9.85 -2.68
N ALA A 24 -6.58 9.79 -2.93
CA ALA A 24 -7.18 10.04 -4.24
C ALA A 24 -6.88 11.45 -4.80
N ASP A 25 -6.76 12.42 -3.90
CA ASP A 25 -6.53 13.83 -4.21
C ASP A 25 -5.20 14.35 -3.64
N ASP A 26 -4.28 13.45 -3.24
CA ASP A 26 -2.97 13.84 -2.73
C ASP A 26 -2.10 14.41 -3.88
N PRO A 27 -1.57 15.66 -3.74
CA PRO A 27 -0.77 16.28 -4.78
C PRO A 27 0.56 15.54 -5.07
N VAL A 28 1.03 14.66 -4.17
CA VAL A 28 2.28 13.90 -4.36
C VAL A 28 2.28 13.11 -5.67
N TRP A 29 1.10 12.64 -6.12
CA TRP A 29 0.97 11.83 -7.32
C TRP A 29 1.29 12.59 -8.61
N ALA A 30 1.14 13.92 -8.61
CA ALA A 30 1.55 14.75 -9.74
C ALA A 30 3.07 14.70 -9.99
N TYR A 31 3.85 14.37 -8.96
CA TYR A 31 5.30 14.23 -9.02
C TYR A 31 5.74 12.76 -9.20
N MET A 32 4.96 11.81 -8.69
CA MET A 32 5.31 10.37 -8.73
C MET A 32 4.85 9.65 -9.99
N THR A 33 3.90 10.22 -10.74
CA THR A 33 3.30 9.56 -11.90
C THR A 33 3.53 10.36 -13.18
N SER A 34 3.57 9.66 -14.32
CA SER A 34 3.60 10.34 -15.62
C SER A 34 2.29 11.11 -15.82
N PRO A 35 2.31 12.31 -16.43
CA PRO A 35 1.09 13.04 -16.80
C PRO A 35 0.12 12.26 -17.70
N ARG A 36 0.60 11.21 -18.39
CA ARG A 36 -0.23 10.31 -19.21
C ARG A 36 -0.83 9.15 -18.42
N ALA A 37 -0.44 8.93 -17.17
CA ALA A 37 -0.93 7.84 -16.37
C ALA A 37 -2.31 8.18 -15.79
N ASN A 38 -3.29 7.30 -16.00
CA ASN A 38 -4.55 7.38 -15.27
C ASN A 38 -4.32 6.85 -13.83
N TRP A 39 -3.75 7.70 -12.96
CA TRP A 39 -3.43 7.33 -11.59
C TRP A 39 -4.67 6.85 -10.83
N ARG A 40 -5.80 7.55 -10.94
CA ARG A 40 -7.06 7.18 -10.28
C ARG A 40 -7.48 5.74 -10.58
N ALA A 41 -7.31 5.28 -11.82
CA ALA A 41 -7.62 3.89 -12.20
C ALA A 41 -6.57 2.87 -11.72
N ARG A 42 -5.35 3.30 -11.39
CA ARG A 42 -4.21 2.42 -11.04
C ARG A 42 -3.86 2.42 -9.55
N ALA A 43 -4.32 3.41 -8.80
CA ALA A 43 -3.94 3.64 -7.41
C ALA A 43 -4.16 2.39 -6.54
N ALA A 44 -5.33 1.76 -6.65
CA ALA A 44 -5.64 0.58 -5.83
C ALA A 44 -4.68 -0.59 -6.10
N ALA A 45 -4.38 -0.86 -7.38
CA ALA A 45 -3.44 -1.90 -7.77
C ALA A 45 -2.01 -1.58 -7.34
N TRP A 46 -1.62 -0.29 -7.36
CA TRP A 46 -0.30 0.14 -6.90
C TRP A 46 -0.13 -0.07 -5.39
N PHE A 47 -1.08 0.37 -4.58
CA PHE A 47 -1.05 0.16 -3.13
C PHE A 47 -1.16 -1.31 -2.73
N GLU A 48 -1.92 -2.11 -3.47
CA GLU A 48 -1.93 -3.56 -3.29
C GLU A 48 -0.53 -4.15 -3.53
N ALA A 49 0.15 -3.74 -4.60
CA ALA A 49 1.48 -4.23 -4.92
C ALA A 49 2.51 -3.81 -3.87
N ASP A 50 2.45 -2.57 -3.37
CA ASP A 50 3.33 -2.08 -2.31
C ASP A 50 3.13 -2.86 -1.01
N ALA A 51 1.88 -3.00 -0.55
CA ALA A 51 1.57 -3.80 0.64
C ALA A 51 2.01 -5.27 0.49
N ARG A 52 1.83 -5.86 -0.70
CA ARG A 52 2.28 -7.22 -1.01
C ARG A 52 3.80 -7.36 -0.93
N ALA A 53 4.54 -6.36 -1.42
CA ALA A 53 6.00 -6.36 -1.35
C ALA A 53 6.47 -6.29 0.11
N GLN A 54 5.84 -5.43 0.93
CA GLN A 54 6.22 -5.29 2.34
C GLN A 54 5.87 -6.54 3.17
N LEU A 55 4.71 -7.17 2.93
CA LEU A 55 4.34 -8.44 3.57
C LEU A 55 5.30 -9.60 3.24
N ARG A 56 5.94 -9.57 2.07
CA ARG A 56 6.93 -10.58 1.65
C ARG A 56 8.35 -10.27 2.14
N GLY A 57 8.63 -9.00 2.42
CA GLY A 57 9.95 -8.52 2.79
C GLY A 57 10.12 -8.34 4.29
N HIS A 58 10.78 -7.25 4.67
CA HIS A 58 11.02 -6.85 6.06
C HIS A 58 9.99 -5.85 6.59
N GLY A 59 8.93 -5.59 5.84
CA GLY A 59 7.94 -4.59 6.19
C GLY A 59 6.88 -5.13 7.14
N GLU A 60 6.18 -4.21 7.79
CA GLU A 60 5.02 -4.49 8.62
C GLU A 60 3.82 -3.77 8.00
N VAL A 61 2.73 -4.52 7.79
CA VAL A 61 1.48 -3.97 7.28
C VAL A 61 0.41 -4.17 8.34
N LEU A 62 -0.15 -3.07 8.82
CA LEU A 62 -1.17 -3.05 9.87
C LEU A 62 -2.50 -2.59 9.28
N VAL A 63 -3.59 -3.22 9.70
CA VAL A 63 -4.96 -2.88 9.30
C VAL A 63 -5.86 -2.86 10.52
N ASP A 64 -6.98 -2.15 10.44
CA ASP A 64 -8.06 -2.38 11.38
C ASP A 64 -8.82 -3.68 11.05
N ASP A 65 -9.67 -4.13 11.98
CA ASP A 65 -10.51 -5.32 11.85
C ASP A 65 -11.31 -5.39 10.53
N SER A 66 -11.73 -4.24 10.03
CA SER A 66 -12.60 -4.06 8.86
C SER A 66 -11.85 -3.61 7.60
N VAL A 67 -10.52 -3.48 7.66
CA VAL A 67 -9.64 -3.02 6.58
C VAL A 67 -10.09 -1.69 5.93
N ARG A 68 -10.57 -0.76 6.75
CA ARG A 68 -10.91 0.62 6.36
C ARG A 68 -9.69 1.51 6.27
N GLY A 69 -8.59 1.12 6.91
CA GLY A 69 -7.31 1.80 6.86
C GLY A 69 -6.16 0.80 6.87
N ALA A 70 -5.00 1.26 6.42
CA ALA A 70 -3.77 0.49 6.47
C ALA A 70 -2.58 1.39 6.78
N ALA A 71 -1.58 0.85 7.47
CA ALA A 71 -0.28 1.46 7.63
C ALA A 71 0.79 0.48 7.14
N ILE A 72 1.69 0.97 6.28
CA ILE A 72 2.77 0.20 5.70
C ILE A 72 4.07 0.77 6.25
N TRP A 73 4.83 -0.03 6.97
CA TRP A 73 6.10 0.34 7.60
C TRP A 73 7.24 -0.52 7.07
N SER A 74 8.42 0.08 6.95
CA SER A 74 9.65 -0.64 6.66
C SER A 74 10.76 -0.15 7.58
N PRO A 75 11.66 -1.02 8.05
CA PRO A 75 12.84 -0.60 8.77
C PRO A 75 13.73 0.34 7.94
N PRO A 76 14.51 1.23 8.59
CA PRO A 76 15.51 2.05 7.89
C PRO A 76 16.42 1.19 7.00
N GLY A 77 16.65 1.66 5.77
CA GLY A 77 17.48 0.95 4.78
C GLY A 77 16.82 -0.28 4.12
N ARG A 78 15.57 -0.63 4.47
CA ARG A 78 14.85 -1.79 3.91
C ARG A 78 13.56 -1.44 3.15
N TRP A 79 13.27 -0.15 2.95
CA TRP A 79 12.02 0.30 2.31
C TRP A 79 12.00 0.13 0.79
N LYS A 80 13.16 0.05 0.13
CA LYS A 80 13.24 -0.17 -1.31
C LYS A 80 13.00 -1.65 -1.61
N GLY A 81 12.00 -1.95 -2.45
CA GLY A 81 11.88 -3.29 -3.02
C GLY A 81 13.11 -3.60 -3.87
N THR A 82 13.66 -4.81 -3.73
CA THR A 82 14.64 -5.32 -4.69
C THR A 82 13.89 -5.64 -5.97
N LEU A 83 14.14 -4.88 -7.04
CA LEU A 83 13.85 -5.34 -8.39
C LEU A 83 14.72 -6.59 -8.64
N GLY A 84 14.19 -7.78 -8.36
CA GLY A 84 14.83 -9.04 -8.68
C GLY A 84 15.36 -9.88 -7.52
N GLU A 85 14.54 -10.13 -6.49
CA GLU A 85 14.67 -11.36 -5.69
C GLU A 85 13.30 -12.04 -5.65
N ALA A 86 13.06 -12.86 -6.69
CA ALA A 86 11.93 -13.78 -6.82
C ALA A 86 12.46 -15.21 -6.77
#